data_AF-A0A7V3BKV4-F1
#
_entry.id   AF-A0A7V3BKV4-F1
#
_cell.length_a   1.000
_cell.length_b   1.000
_cell.length_c   1.000
_cell.angle_alpha   90.00
_cell.angle_beta   90.00
_cell.angle_gamma   90.00
#
_symmetry.space_group_name_H-M   'P 1'
#
loop_
_entity.id
_entity.type
_entity.pdbx_description
1 polymer ?
#
loop_
_entity_poly.entity_id
_entity_poly.type
_entity_poly.pdbx_seq_one_letter_code
_entity_poly.pdbx_strand_id
1 'polypeptide(L)'
;MVKKAGTIQPDRVQHTEAGTAQSVVCFGPMRHQLCLDFANSLDHRLTGHPIEPLTSYADLVSWSQQHGLLTEPQEAQLRQAAARHPDAAAAVLARAIALREAIYRMFSAVAAGRLPEPADLATLNAVLSKALGALHILGAASGFAWAWKAEDIALDRMLWPVALSAAQLLTSDARSIVRECAATDCGWLFLDTTRNGSRRWCDMRVCGNRAKARRHYERRKRAAWSGAADRPPPSSGPGKDSPPGRTRRRPSAS
;
A
#
# COMPACT_ATOMS: atom_id res chain seq x y z
N MET A 1 47.33 6.83 -13.06
CA MET A 1 46.69 7.86 -13.91
C MET A 1 45.19 7.79 -13.71
N VAL A 2 44.67 8.69 -12.88
CA VAL A 2 43.29 8.74 -12.38
C VAL A 2 42.46 9.60 -13.33
N LYS A 3 41.41 9.05 -13.97
CA LYS A 3 40.47 9.83 -14.79
C LYS A 3 39.40 10.44 -13.88
N LYS A 4 39.30 11.77 -13.94
CA LYS A 4 38.41 12.63 -13.15
C LYS A 4 36.94 12.40 -13.46
N ALA A 5 36.12 12.43 -12.42
CA ALA A 5 34.66 12.47 -12.45
C ALA A 5 34.18 13.80 -13.07
N GLY A 6 33.25 13.72 -14.02
CA GLY A 6 32.54 14.87 -14.57
C GLY A 6 31.37 15.24 -13.67
N THR A 7 31.43 16.45 -13.13
CA THR A 7 30.39 17.13 -12.37
C THR A 7 29.18 17.40 -13.28
N ILE A 8 28.01 16.85 -12.94
CA ILE A 8 26.73 17.22 -13.57
C ILE A 8 26.14 18.35 -12.73
N GLN A 9 26.12 19.55 -13.29
CA GLN A 9 25.39 20.70 -12.77
C GLN A 9 23.87 20.44 -12.87
N PRO A 10 23.06 20.78 -11.87
CA PRO A 10 21.61 20.75 -11.98
C PRO A 10 21.14 21.90 -12.87
N ASP A 11 20.41 21.56 -13.94
CA ASP A 11 19.83 22.54 -14.83
C ASP A 11 18.80 23.42 -14.09
N ARG A 12 19.02 24.71 -14.31
CA ARG A 12 18.28 25.90 -13.92
C ARG A 12 16.75 25.71 -13.95
N VAL A 13 16.12 25.79 -12.79
CA VAL A 13 14.66 25.92 -12.61
C VAL A 13 14.20 27.19 -13.32
N GLN A 14 13.47 27.03 -14.43
CA GLN A 14 12.72 28.11 -15.04
C GLN A 14 11.44 28.32 -14.23
N HIS A 15 11.40 29.41 -13.48
CA HIS A 15 10.17 29.92 -12.89
C HIS A 15 9.27 30.43 -14.03
N THR A 16 8.11 29.81 -14.20
CA THR A 16 7.02 30.34 -15.03
C THR A 16 5.77 30.48 -14.16
N GLU A 17 5.38 31.75 -14.04
CA GLU A 17 4.09 32.39 -13.73
C GLU A 17 3.00 31.59 -13.00
N ALA A 18 2.59 32.18 -11.86
CA ALA A 18 1.42 31.80 -11.08
C ALA A 18 0.12 31.99 -11.89
N GLY A 19 -0.30 30.94 -12.59
CA GLY A 19 -1.59 30.84 -13.28
C GLY A 19 -2.23 29.50 -13.00
N THR A 20 -3.18 29.49 -12.06
CA THR A 20 -4.21 28.45 -11.85
C THR A 20 -3.74 27.00 -12.03
N ALA A 21 -3.17 26.41 -10.97
CA ALA A 21 -3.08 24.96 -10.80
C ALA A 21 -4.49 24.34 -10.67
N GLN A 22 -5.24 24.37 -11.77
CA GLN A 22 -6.55 23.74 -11.88
C GLN A 22 -6.36 22.25 -12.15
N SER A 23 -7.28 21.45 -11.62
CA SER A 23 -7.31 19.99 -11.65
C SER A 23 -7.51 19.44 -13.06
N VAL A 24 -6.53 19.66 -13.94
CA VAL A 24 -6.48 19.13 -15.31
C VAL A 24 -6.44 17.61 -15.23
N VAL A 25 -7.42 16.97 -15.87
CA VAL A 25 -7.48 15.51 -16.01
C VAL A 25 -6.76 15.13 -17.29
N CYS A 26 -5.55 14.59 -17.12
CA CYS A 26 -4.81 14.02 -18.23
C CYS A 26 -5.34 12.62 -18.54
N PHE A 27 -6.09 12.46 -19.64
CA PHE A 27 -6.42 11.14 -20.19
C PHE A 27 -5.26 10.48 -20.96
N GLY A 28 -4.06 11.08 -20.93
CA GLY A 28 -2.82 10.45 -21.38
C GLY A 28 -2.40 9.29 -20.47
N PRO A 29 -1.22 8.66 -20.68
CA PRO A 29 -0.72 7.61 -19.80
C PRO A 29 -0.47 8.20 -18.40
N MET A 30 -1.52 8.23 -17.57
CA MET A 30 -1.41 8.54 -16.16
C MET A 30 -0.46 7.53 -15.54
N ARG A 31 0.20 7.90 -14.45
CA ARG A 31 0.93 6.93 -13.64
C ARG A 31 -0.07 5.83 -13.26
N HIS A 32 0.01 4.67 -13.92
CA HIS A 32 -0.85 3.49 -13.69
C HIS A 32 -0.75 2.96 -12.24
N GLN A 33 0.08 3.60 -11.42
CA GLN A 33 0.37 3.28 -10.05
C GLN A 33 -0.62 3.90 -9.06
N LEU A 34 -1.34 5.00 -9.38
CA LEU A 34 -2.14 5.68 -8.35
C LEU A 34 -3.19 4.77 -7.68
N CYS A 35 -3.93 3.98 -8.46
CA CYS A 35 -4.88 3.01 -7.89
C CYS A 35 -4.19 1.93 -7.06
N LEU A 36 -2.99 1.48 -7.46
CA LEU A 36 -2.21 0.48 -6.73
C LEU A 36 -1.61 1.09 -5.45
N ASP A 37 -1.13 2.32 -5.49
CA ASP A 37 -0.63 3.07 -4.34
C ASP A 37 -1.74 3.25 -3.31
N PHE A 38 -2.96 3.55 -3.76
CA PHE A 38 -4.12 3.63 -2.88
C PHE A 38 -4.45 2.27 -2.26
N ALA A 39 -4.50 1.20 -3.06
CA ALA A 39 -4.72 -0.17 -2.57
C ALA A 39 -3.64 -0.62 -1.55
N ASN A 40 -2.40 -0.18 -1.78
CA ASN A 40 -1.22 -0.45 -0.95
C ASN A 40 -1.10 0.48 0.27
N SER A 41 -2.03 1.41 0.48
CA SER A 41 -2.08 2.18 1.73
C SER A 41 -2.36 1.30 2.94
N LEU A 42 -2.94 0.09 2.76
CA LEU A 42 -3.06 -0.88 3.84
C LEU A 42 -1.79 -1.72 3.97
N ASP A 43 -1.18 -1.68 5.14
CA ASP A 43 -0.02 -2.49 5.48
C ASP A 43 -0.41 -3.81 6.14
N HIS A 44 0.46 -4.83 6.00
CA HIS A 44 0.29 -6.14 6.62
C HIS A 44 -1.05 -6.83 6.35
N ARG A 45 -1.64 -6.56 5.18
CA ARG A 45 -2.95 -7.04 4.74
C ARG A 45 -3.16 -8.55 4.88
N LEU A 46 -2.12 -9.35 4.62
CA LEU A 46 -2.21 -10.82 4.65
C LEU A 46 -2.04 -11.41 6.06
N THR A 47 -2.08 -10.58 7.10
CA THR A 47 -1.96 -11.01 8.49
C THR A 47 -3.27 -10.81 9.24
N GLY A 48 -3.40 -11.41 10.44
CA GLY A 48 -4.54 -11.17 11.32
C GLY A 48 -4.60 -9.75 11.93
N HIS A 49 -3.58 -8.92 11.68
CA HIS A 49 -3.44 -7.57 12.23
C HIS A 49 -2.99 -6.59 11.14
N PRO A 50 -3.85 -6.26 10.17
CA PRO A 50 -3.53 -5.23 9.18
C PRO A 50 -3.37 -3.87 9.85
N ILE A 51 -2.47 -3.04 9.32
CA ILE A 51 -2.25 -1.66 9.80
C ILE A 51 -3.01 -0.73 8.87
N GLU A 52 -4.09 -0.14 9.38
CA GLU A 52 -4.94 0.83 8.68
C GLU A 52 -4.51 2.27 9.00
N PRO A 53 -3.84 2.99 8.08
CA PRO A 53 -3.49 4.39 8.31
C PRO A 53 -4.65 5.34 8.04
N LEU A 54 -5.68 4.95 7.27
CA LEU A 54 -6.81 5.83 6.94
C LEU A 54 -7.90 5.75 8.02
N THR A 55 -7.58 6.22 9.22
CA THR A 55 -8.49 6.16 10.38
C THR A 55 -9.50 7.30 10.41
N SER A 56 -9.24 8.37 9.67
CA SER A 56 -10.06 9.57 9.60
C SER A 56 -10.09 10.17 8.19
N TYR A 57 -11.08 11.03 7.93
CA TYR A 57 -11.13 11.80 6.68
C TYR A 57 -9.90 12.72 6.53
N ALA A 58 -9.35 13.20 7.65
CA ALA A 58 -8.13 13.98 7.67
C ALA A 58 -6.92 13.18 7.14
N ASP A 59 -6.84 11.89 7.44
CA ASP A 59 -5.79 10.99 6.92
C ASP A 59 -5.95 10.79 5.41
N LEU A 60 -7.19 10.63 4.93
CA LEU A 60 -7.47 10.52 3.49
C LEU A 60 -7.07 11.80 2.73
N VAL A 61 -7.34 12.98 3.31
CA VAL A 61 -6.92 14.26 2.75
C VAL A 61 -5.39 14.37 2.73
N SER A 62 -4.71 14.03 3.83
CA SER A 62 -3.25 14.03 3.92
C SER A 62 -2.61 13.08 2.90
N TRP A 63 -3.14 11.86 2.76
CA TRP A 63 -2.71 10.90 1.75
C TRP A 63 -2.89 11.48 0.33
N SER A 64 -4.04 12.08 0.06
CA SER A 64 -4.35 12.65 -1.25
C SER A 64 -3.41 13.81 -1.63
N GLN A 65 -3.05 14.66 -0.67
CA GLN A 65 -2.04 15.72 -0.88
C GLN A 65 -0.65 15.14 -1.15
N GLN A 66 -0.21 14.13 -0.37
CA GLN A 66 1.09 13.48 -0.57
C GLN A 66 1.23 12.84 -1.96
N HIS A 67 0.12 12.37 -2.53
CA HIS A 67 0.05 11.82 -3.88
C HIS A 67 -0.25 12.87 -4.97
N GLY A 68 -0.28 14.16 -4.63
CA GLY A 68 -0.47 15.27 -5.57
C GLY A 68 -1.89 15.38 -6.14
N LEU A 69 -2.89 14.80 -5.48
CA LEU A 69 -4.30 14.85 -5.91
C LEU A 69 -5.00 16.15 -5.49
N LEU A 70 -4.43 16.85 -4.50
CA LEU A 70 -4.97 18.07 -3.93
C LEU A 70 -3.86 19.13 -3.86
N THR A 71 -4.21 20.37 -4.20
CA THR A 71 -3.38 21.54 -3.89
C THR A 71 -3.59 21.96 -2.43
N GLU A 72 -2.66 22.74 -1.85
CA GLU A 72 -2.80 23.26 -0.47
C GLU A 72 -4.13 24.01 -0.24
N PRO A 73 -4.60 24.89 -1.15
CA PRO A 73 -5.92 25.52 -0.99
C PRO A 73 -7.08 24.53 -0.98
N GLN A 74 -7.04 23.49 -1.84
CA GLN A 74 -8.09 22.47 -1.89
C GLN A 74 -8.11 21.63 -0.61
N GLU A 75 -6.93 21.29 -0.08
CA GLU A 75 -6.79 20.58 1.18
C GLU A 75 -7.45 21.37 2.32
N ALA A 76 -7.12 22.66 2.46
CA ALA A 76 -7.68 23.53 3.49
C ALA A 76 -9.21 23.65 3.37
N GLN A 77 -9.73 23.82 2.15
CA GLN A 77 -11.17 23.87 1.88
C GLN A 77 -11.87 22.56 2.27
N LEU A 78 -11.31 21.41 1.91
CA LEU A 78 -11.88 20.11 2.26
C LEU A 78 -11.87 19.85 3.76
N ARG A 79 -10.79 20.23 4.47
CA ARG A 79 -10.74 20.12 5.94
C ARG A 79 -11.80 21.00 6.59
N GLN A 80 -11.99 22.23 6.11
CA GLN A 80 -13.02 23.13 6.61
C GLN A 80 -14.43 22.59 6.34
N ALA A 81 -14.68 22.07 5.13
CA ALA A 81 -15.96 21.47 4.77
C ALA A 81 -16.25 20.21 5.60
N ALA A 82 -15.25 19.37 5.85
CA ALA A 82 -15.38 18.20 6.70
C ALA A 82 -15.69 18.56 8.16
N ALA A 83 -15.10 19.63 8.69
CA ALA A 83 -15.42 20.13 10.02
C ALA A 83 -16.88 20.62 10.16
N ARG A 84 -17.46 21.15 9.08
CA ARG A 84 -18.88 21.56 9.04
C ARG A 84 -19.83 20.37 8.83
N HIS A 85 -19.35 19.29 8.22
CA HIS A 85 -20.15 18.13 7.84
C HIS A 85 -19.46 16.80 8.21
N PRO A 86 -19.29 16.51 9.52
CA PRO A 86 -18.52 15.35 9.98
C PRO A 86 -19.10 14.01 9.52
N ASP A 87 -20.42 13.85 9.52
CA ASP A 87 -21.07 12.60 9.09
C ASP A 87 -20.87 12.34 7.59
N ALA A 88 -20.93 13.40 6.77
CA ALA A 88 -20.65 13.30 5.34
C ALA A 88 -19.19 12.93 5.08
N ALA A 89 -18.26 13.50 5.83
CA ALA A 89 -16.84 13.18 5.75
C ALA A 89 -16.55 11.72 6.18
N ALA A 90 -17.18 11.24 7.25
CA ALA A 90 -17.10 9.85 7.69
C ALA A 90 -17.67 8.89 6.64
N ALA A 91 -18.80 9.23 6.01
CA ALA A 91 -19.37 8.45 4.92
C ALA A 91 -18.45 8.40 3.69
N VAL A 92 -17.74 9.49 3.38
CA VAL A 92 -16.74 9.51 2.31
C VAL A 92 -15.56 8.61 2.65
N LEU A 93 -15.05 8.65 3.88
CA LEU A 93 -13.98 7.76 4.33
C LEU A 93 -14.38 6.28 4.18
N ALA A 94 -15.59 5.92 4.61
CA ALA A 94 -16.10 4.56 4.45
C ALA A 94 -16.16 4.14 2.96
N ARG A 95 -16.61 5.05 2.07
CA ARG A 95 -16.58 4.81 0.60
C ARG A 95 -15.16 4.71 0.06
N ALA A 96 -14.22 5.49 0.56
CA ALA A 96 -12.82 5.44 0.17
C ALA A 96 -12.20 4.10 0.52
N ILE A 97 -12.44 3.60 1.74
CA ILE A 97 -12.00 2.28 2.18
C ILE A 97 -12.67 1.19 1.31
N ALA A 98 -13.98 1.26 1.08
CA ALA A 98 -14.67 0.29 0.21
C ALA A 98 -14.08 0.26 -1.21
N LEU A 99 -13.81 1.43 -1.81
CA LEU A 99 -13.15 1.56 -3.10
C LEU A 99 -11.73 0.96 -3.06
N ARG A 100 -10.95 1.24 -2.03
CA ARG A 100 -9.59 0.70 -1.86
C ARG A 100 -9.60 -0.82 -1.85
N GLU A 101 -10.52 -1.39 -1.08
CA GLU A 101 -10.65 -2.84 -0.94
C GLU A 101 -11.16 -3.50 -2.23
N ALA A 102 -12.08 -2.85 -2.94
CA ALA A 102 -12.52 -3.29 -4.26
C ALA A 102 -11.35 -3.28 -5.26
N ILE A 103 -10.60 -2.18 -5.37
CA ILE A 103 -9.42 -2.09 -6.24
C ILE A 103 -8.41 -3.20 -5.90
N TYR A 104 -8.11 -3.42 -4.62
CA TYR A 104 -7.22 -4.50 -4.21
C TYR A 104 -7.72 -5.87 -4.68
N ARG A 105 -8.97 -6.22 -4.38
CA ARG A 105 -9.53 -7.53 -4.76
C ARG A 105 -9.56 -7.73 -6.28
N MET A 106 -9.92 -6.69 -7.03
CA MET A 106 -9.91 -6.73 -8.50
C MET A 106 -8.51 -7.05 -9.04
N PHE A 107 -7.49 -6.34 -8.58
CA PHE A 107 -6.13 -6.50 -9.08
C PHE A 107 -5.42 -7.72 -8.52
N SER A 108 -5.78 -8.20 -7.33
CA SER A 108 -5.37 -9.52 -6.82
C SER A 108 -5.97 -10.65 -7.66
N ALA A 109 -7.25 -10.57 -8.02
CA ALA A 109 -7.88 -11.52 -8.94
C ALA A 109 -7.18 -11.53 -10.30
N VAL A 110 -6.92 -10.35 -10.88
CA VAL A 110 -6.15 -10.18 -12.11
C VAL A 110 -4.76 -10.80 -12.02
N ALA A 111 -4.03 -10.53 -10.93
CA ALA A 111 -2.69 -11.10 -10.70
C ALA A 111 -2.72 -12.64 -10.61
N ALA A 112 -3.83 -13.20 -10.15
CA ALA A 112 -4.09 -14.63 -10.11
C ALA A 112 -4.70 -15.21 -11.39
N GLY A 113 -4.84 -14.42 -12.47
CA GLY A 113 -5.44 -14.86 -13.73
C GLY A 113 -6.95 -15.09 -13.67
N ARG A 114 -7.64 -14.51 -12.68
CA ARG A 114 -9.08 -14.58 -12.49
C ARG A 114 -9.75 -13.27 -12.90
N LEU A 115 -11.05 -13.34 -13.19
CA LEU A 115 -11.85 -12.15 -13.39
C LEU A 115 -12.19 -11.48 -12.05
N PRO A 116 -12.23 -10.13 -11.98
CA PRO A 116 -12.76 -9.44 -10.82
C PRO A 116 -14.24 -9.75 -10.57
N GLU A 117 -14.64 -9.72 -9.30
CA GLU A 117 -16.03 -9.94 -8.91
C GLU A 117 -16.94 -8.78 -9.38
N PRO A 118 -18.19 -9.06 -9.81
CA PRO A 118 -19.13 -8.02 -10.23
C PRO A 118 -19.39 -6.94 -9.17
N ALA A 119 -19.36 -7.30 -7.88
CA ALA A 119 -19.57 -6.37 -6.78
C ALA A 119 -18.41 -5.35 -6.64
N ASP A 120 -17.18 -5.78 -6.90
CA ASP A 120 -16.02 -4.87 -6.87
C ASP A 120 -16.04 -3.93 -8.09
N LEU A 121 -16.43 -4.44 -9.26
CA LEU A 121 -16.69 -3.61 -10.44
C LEU A 121 -17.80 -2.59 -10.21
N ALA A 122 -18.89 -2.99 -9.54
CA ALA A 122 -19.98 -2.07 -9.19
C ALA A 122 -19.50 -0.95 -8.25
N THR A 123 -18.64 -1.28 -7.29
CA THR A 123 -18.03 -0.29 -6.37
C THR A 123 -17.18 0.72 -7.13
N LEU A 124 -16.32 0.26 -8.06
CA LEU A 124 -15.53 1.13 -8.91
C LEU A 124 -16.42 2.00 -9.81
N ASN A 125 -17.41 1.39 -10.47
CA ASN A 125 -18.30 2.08 -11.40
C ASN A 125 -19.13 3.17 -10.71
N ALA A 126 -19.57 2.96 -9.46
CA ALA A 126 -20.28 3.99 -8.70
C ALA A 126 -19.44 5.28 -8.50
N VAL A 127 -18.13 5.14 -8.29
CA VAL A 127 -17.22 6.29 -8.18
C VAL A 127 -16.92 6.89 -9.56
N LEU A 128 -16.71 6.04 -10.57
CA LEU A 128 -16.49 6.48 -11.96
C LEU A 128 -17.67 7.29 -12.50
N SER A 129 -18.91 6.86 -12.28
CA SER A 129 -20.09 7.59 -12.76
C SER A 129 -20.14 9.01 -12.21
N LYS A 130 -19.80 9.21 -10.93
CA LYS A 130 -19.69 10.56 -10.33
C LYS A 130 -18.52 11.34 -10.92
N ALA A 131 -17.34 10.72 -11.00
CA ALA A 131 -16.14 11.34 -11.52
C ALA A 131 -16.32 11.83 -12.96
N LEU A 132 -16.93 11.00 -13.82
CA LEU A 132 -17.20 11.33 -15.22
C LEU A 132 -18.32 12.36 -15.36
N GLY A 133 -19.35 12.30 -14.50
CA GLY A 133 -20.43 13.29 -14.46
C GLY A 133 -19.98 14.70 -14.05
N ALA A 134 -18.86 14.80 -13.32
CA ALA A 134 -18.28 16.07 -12.87
C ALA A 134 -17.23 16.66 -13.85
N LEU A 135 -16.93 15.97 -14.95
CA LEU A 135 -15.95 16.43 -15.93
C LEU A 135 -16.50 17.52 -16.84
N HIS A 136 -15.68 18.53 -17.08
CA HIS A 136 -15.96 19.62 -18.01
C HIS A 136 -14.75 19.93 -18.89
N ILE A 137 -15.01 20.51 -20.06
CA ILE A 137 -13.97 21.10 -20.90
C ILE A 137 -13.78 22.55 -20.46
N LEU A 138 -12.57 22.91 -20.05
CA LEU A 138 -12.18 24.29 -19.77
C LEU A 138 -11.37 24.84 -20.96
N GLY A 139 -11.68 26.08 -21.35
CA GLY A 139 -10.88 26.83 -22.31
C GLY A 139 -9.78 27.63 -21.60
N ALA A 140 -8.57 27.58 -22.16
CA ALA A 140 -7.42 28.36 -21.74
C ALA A 140 -6.76 29.02 -22.95
N ALA A 141 -5.86 29.99 -22.72
CA ALA A 141 -5.17 30.70 -23.79
C ALA A 141 -4.40 29.77 -24.76
N SER A 142 -3.96 28.61 -24.28
CA SER A 142 -3.20 27.61 -25.04
C SER A 142 -4.04 26.46 -25.63
N GLY A 143 -5.36 26.44 -25.41
CA GLY A 143 -6.25 25.40 -25.94
C GLY A 143 -7.34 24.95 -24.96
N PHE A 144 -7.76 23.70 -25.08
CA PHE A 144 -8.82 23.11 -24.26
C PHE A 144 -8.30 21.95 -23.42
N ALA A 145 -8.81 21.81 -22.21
CA ALA A 145 -8.45 20.72 -21.30
C ALA A 145 -9.67 20.15 -20.59
N TRP A 146 -9.65 18.84 -20.32
CA TRP A 146 -10.57 18.24 -19.38
C TRP A 146 -10.19 18.62 -17.96
N ALA A 147 -11.17 19.01 -17.15
CA ALA A 147 -10.97 19.28 -15.73
C ALA A 147 -12.22 18.99 -14.93
N TRP A 148 -12.03 18.72 -13.64
CA TRP A 148 -13.12 18.80 -12.66
C TRP A 148 -13.24 20.24 -12.17
N LYS A 149 -14.45 20.78 -12.17
CA LYS A 149 -14.71 22.14 -11.66
C LYS A 149 -14.19 22.29 -10.24
N ALA A 150 -13.53 23.41 -9.98
CA ALA A 150 -12.96 23.68 -8.66
C ALA A 150 -14.03 24.18 -7.69
N GLU A 151 -15.11 24.75 -8.22
CA GLU A 151 -16.14 25.49 -7.48
C GLU A 151 -17.05 24.60 -6.62
N ASP A 152 -17.17 23.31 -6.95
CA ASP A 152 -17.95 22.35 -6.16
C ASP A 152 -17.02 21.65 -5.15
N ILE A 153 -17.18 21.97 -3.86
CA ILE A 153 -16.49 21.25 -2.78
C ILE A 153 -17.14 19.87 -2.62
N ALA A 154 -16.77 18.95 -3.50
CA ALA A 154 -17.10 17.54 -3.37
C ALA A 154 -16.12 16.87 -2.40
N LEU A 155 -16.60 16.43 -1.24
CA LEU A 155 -15.78 15.74 -0.24
C LEU A 155 -15.14 14.45 -0.78
N ASP A 156 -15.71 13.81 -1.81
CA ASP A 156 -15.16 12.60 -2.43
C ASP A 156 -14.30 12.88 -3.68
N ARG A 157 -13.97 14.13 -4.00
CA ARG A 157 -13.22 14.48 -5.23
C ARG A 157 -11.87 13.78 -5.36
N MET A 158 -11.19 13.48 -4.25
CA MET A 158 -9.90 12.77 -4.28
C MET A 158 -10.03 11.32 -4.76
N LEU A 159 -11.23 10.72 -4.70
CA LEU A 159 -11.46 9.35 -5.15
C LEU A 159 -11.58 9.25 -6.67
N TRP A 160 -11.91 10.36 -7.34
CA TRP A 160 -12.12 10.39 -8.79
C TRP A 160 -10.87 10.06 -9.60
N PRO A 161 -9.69 10.66 -9.36
CA PRO A 161 -8.46 10.26 -10.07
C PRO A 161 -8.03 8.84 -9.73
N VAL A 162 -8.27 8.37 -8.51
CA VAL A 162 -8.00 6.97 -8.11
C VAL A 162 -8.87 6.00 -8.91
N ALA A 163 -10.17 6.27 -9.03
CA ALA A 163 -11.10 5.47 -9.81
C ALA A 163 -10.76 5.49 -11.31
N LEU A 164 -10.44 6.65 -11.87
CA LEU A 164 -9.98 6.75 -13.27
C LEU A 164 -8.68 5.96 -13.49
N SER A 165 -7.72 6.04 -12.56
CA SER A 165 -6.48 5.25 -12.63
C SER A 165 -6.77 3.74 -12.61
N ALA A 166 -7.70 3.29 -11.76
CA ALA A 166 -8.10 1.89 -11.70
C ALA A 166 -8.77 1.43 -13.00
N ALA A 167 -9.67 2.24 -13.56
CA ALA A 167 -10.31 1.96 -14.84
C ALA A 167 -9.29 1.85 -15.97
N GLN A 168 -8.39 2.84 -16.10
CA GLN A 168 -7.34 2.85 -17.11
C GLN A 168 -6.42 1.64 -17.01
N LEU A 169 -5.97 1.29 -15.79
CA LEU A 169 -5.15 0.10 -15.60
C LEU A 169 -5.93 -1.16 -15.98
N LEU A 170 -7.19 -1.28 -15.53
CA LEU A 170 -8.03 -2.45 -15.84
C LEU A 170 -8.32 -2.59 -17.33
N THR A 171 -8.41 -1.51 -18.11
CA THR A 171 -8.70 -1.57 -19.56
C THR A 171 -7.45 -1.58 -20.43
N SER A 172 -6.25 -1.51 -19.85
CA SER A 172 -4.97 -1.48 -20.60
C SER A 172 -4.25 -2.83 -20.59
N ASP A 173 -3.29 -2.98 -21.50
CA ASP A 173 -2.40 -4.15 -21.55
C ASP A 173 -1.52 -4.28 -20.30
N ALA A 174 -1.26 -3.16 -19.60
CA ALA A 174 -0.51 -3.16 -18.34
C ALA A 174 -1.19 -4.00 -17.24
N ARG A 175 -2.50 -4.28 -17.36
CA ARG A 175 -3.21 -5.24 -16.50
C ARG A 175 -2.51 -6.59 -16.43
N SER A 176 -1.95 -7.06 -17.54
CA SER A 176 -1.30 -8.39 -17.65
C SER A 176 -0.02 -8.52 -16.83
N ILE A 177 0.62 -7.39 -16.50
CA ILE A 177 1.86 -7.35 -15.72
C ILE A 177 1.62 -6.94 -14.25
N VAL A 178 0.37 -6.88 -13.81
CA VAL A 178 0.04 -6.72 -12.39
C VAL A 178 0.44 -7.99 -11.64
N ARG A 179 1.11 -7.82 -10.50
CA ARG A 179 1.57 -8.90 -9.61
C ARG A 179 1.24 -8.55 -8.17
N GLU A 180 1.05 -9.59 -7.36
CA GLU A 180 0.94 -9.48 -5.91
C GLU A 180 2.27 -9.89 -5.24
N CYS A 181 2.66 -9.19 -4.18
CA CYS A 181 3.89 -9.45 -3.46
C CYS A 181 3.91 -10.85 -2.85
N ALA A 182 4.93 -11.65 -3.18
CA ALA A 182 5.07 -13.02 -2.69
C ALA A 182 5.52 -13.12 -1.21
N ALA A 183 5.62 -12.00 -0.48
CA ALA A 183 5.86 -12.03 0.95
C ALA A 183 4.56 -12.35 1.69
N THR A 184 4.61 -13.33 2.60
CA THR A 184 3.44 -13.87 3.31
C THR A 184 2.71 -12.86 4.21
N ASP A 185 3.31 -11.71 4.44
CA ASP A 185 2.87 -10.68 5.39
C ASP A 185 2.64 -9.31 4.73
N CYS A 186 2.58 -9.24 3.39
CA CYS A 186 2.53 -7.98 2.66
C CYS A 186 1.27 -7.86 1.81
N GLY A 187 1.15 -8.65 0.74
CA GLY A 187 0.02 -8.59 -0.18
C GLY A 187 -0.05 -7.33 -1.07
N TRP A 188 0.96 -6.46 -1.07
CA TRP A 188 0.95 -5.28 -1.95
C TRP A 188 0.96 -5.66 -3.43
N LEU A 189 0.26 -4.88 -4.24
CA LEU A 189 0.17 -5.02 -5.69
C LEU A 189 1.22 -4.12 -6.38
N PHE A 190 1.76 -4.57 -7.51
CA PHE A 190 2.72 -3.79 -8.29
C PHE A 190 2.71 -4.19 -9.77
N LEU A 191 3.25 -3.33 -10.63
CA LEU A 191 3.53 -3.65 -12.03
C LEU A 191 4.93 -4.27 -12.16
N ASP A 192 5.02 -5.44 -12.75
CA ASP A 192 6.29 -6.08 -13.08
C ASP A 192 6.83 -5.56 -14.41
N THR A 193 7.61 -4.49 -14.33
CA THR A 193 8.29 -3.89 -15.48
C THR A 193 9.64 -4.56 -15.79
N THR A 194 9.98 -5.69 -15.16
CA THR A 194 11.21 -6.41 -15.49
C THR A 194 11.09 -7.09 -16.85
N ARG A 195 12.21 -7.16 -17.59
CA ARG A 195 12.25 -7.72 -18.96
C ARG A 195 11.62 -9.12 -19.08
N ASN A 196 11.75 -9.93 -18.04
CA ASN A 196 11.31 -11.33 -18.05
C ASN A 196 10.09 -11.58 -17.15
N GLY A 197 9.46 -10.54 -16.59
CA GLY A 197 8.33 -10.70 -15.67
C GLY A 197 8.67 -11.54 -14.42
N SER A 198 9.88 -11.38 -13.89
CA SER A 198 10.43 -12.23 -12.82
C SER A 198 10.42 -11.58 -11.43
N ARG A 199 9.85 -10.38 -11.29
CA ARG A 199 9.79 -9.68 -10.00
C ARG A 199 8.76 -10.33 -9.11
N ARG A 200 9.21 -10.83 -7.96
CA ARG A 200 8.36 -11.51 -6.97
C ARG A 200 7.94 -10.64 -5.79
N TRP A 201 8.59 -9.49 -5.59
CA TRP A 201 8.40 -8.65 -4.41
C TRP A 201 8.13 -7.21 -4.81
N CYS A 202 7.21 -6.56 -4.09
CA CYS A 202 6.94 -5.13 -4.26
C CYS A 202 8.18 -4.27 -3.98
N ASP A 203 9.08 -4.71 -3.10
CA ASP A 203 10.39 -4.10 -2.93
C ASP A 203 11.42 -5.17 -2.53
N MET A 204 12.55 -5.23 -3.23
CA MET A 204 13.60 -6.20 -2.96
C MET A 204 14.33 -5.92 -1.63
N ARG A 205 14.56 -4.65 -1.30
CA ARG A 205 15.26 -4.21 -0.09
C ARG A 205 14.43 -4.46 1.17
N VAL A 206 13.10 -4.36 1.06
CA VAL A 206 12.17 -4.56 2.17
C VAL A 206 11.65 -6.00 2.19
N CYS A 207 10.73 -6.34 1.28
CA CYS A 207 10.06 -7.65 1.27
C CYS A 207 10.98 -8.79 0.83
N GLY A 208 11.85 -8.55 -0.16
CA GLY A 208 12.82 -9.55 -0.63
C GLY A 208 13.83 -9.95 0.46
N ASN A 209 14.42 -8.98 1.15
CA ASN A 209 15.35 -9.24 2.25
C ASN A 209 14.67 -9.88 3.47
N ARG A 210 13.46 -9.42 3.83
CA ARG A 210 12.67 -10.04 4.92
C ARG A 210 12.38 -11.51 4.62
N ALA A 211 12.01 -11.85 3.38
CA ALA A 211 11.79 -13.23 2.96
C ALA A 211 13.08 -14.07 3.02
N LYS A 212 14.24 -13.52 2.60
CA LYS A 212 15.54 -14.20 2.71
C LYS A 212 15.92 -14.48 4.16
N ALA A 213 15.75 -13.49 5.05
CA ALA A 213 16.04 -13.63 6.47
C ALA A 213 15.18 -14.72 7.11
N ARG A 214 13.88 -14.76 6.82
CA ARG A 214 12.96 -15.80 7.29
C ARG A 214 13.41 -17.21 6.87
N ARG A 215 13.72 -17.40 5.58
CA ARG A 215 14.22 -18.70 5.07
C ARG A 215 15.53 -19.13 5.73
N HIS A 216 16.43 -18.19 5.99
CA HIS A 216 17.68 -18.48 6.69
C HIS A 216 17.43 -18.92 8.13
N TYR A 217 16.54 -18.23 8.86
CA TYR A 217 16.15 -18.60 10.22
C TYR A 217 15.47 -19.99 10.27
N GLU A 218 14.53 -20.27 9.36
CA GLU A 218 13.86 -21.57 9.27
C GLU A 218 14.85 -22.71 9.00
N ARG A 219 15.83 -22.51 8.11
CA ARG A 219 16.90 -23.49 7.86
C ARG A 219 17.74 -23.74 9.10
N ARG A 220 18.14 -22.68 9.82
CA ARG A 220 18.90 -22.83 11.08
C ARG A 220 18.10 -23.55 12.16
N LYS A 221 16.80 -23.26 12.29
CA LYS A 221 15.91 -23.95 13.23
C LYS A 221 15.74 -25.42 12.87
N ARG A 222 15.55 -25.74 11.59
CA ARG A 222 15.49 -27.13 11.10
C ARG A 222 16.78 -27.89 11.35
N ALA A 223 17.94 -27.28 11.07
CA ALA A 223 19.24 -27.89 11.33
C ALA A 223 19.51 -28.11 12.83
N ALA A 224 19.07 -27.18 13.69
CA ALA A 224 19.15 -27.33 15.14
C ALA A 224 18.20 -28.42 15.68
N TRP A 225 17.01 -28.55 15.07
CA TRP A 225 16.05 -29.59 15.43
C TRP A 225 16.51 -30.99 15.00
N SER A 226 17.04 -31.14 13.77
CA SER A 226 17.59 -32.41 13.30
C SER A 226 18.81 -32.84 14.13
N GLY A 227 19.69 -31.90 14.50
CA GLY A 227 20.83 -32.20 15.39
C GLY A 227 20.44 -32.53 16.83
N ALA A 228 19.24 -32.17 17.28
CA ALA A 228 18.72 -32.53 18.60
C ALA A 228 18.04 -33.91 18.61
N ALA A 229 17.42 -34.32 17.50
CA ALA A 229 16.80 -35.64 17.34
C ALA A 229 17.83 -36.78 17.24
N ASP A 230 19.01 -36.49 16.69
CA ASP A 230 20.13 -37.47 16.59
C ASP A 230 21.00 -37.53 17.86
N ARG A 231 20.67 -36.78 18.92
CA ARG A 231 21.42 -36.82 20.18
C ARG A 231 20.93 -38.01 21.02
N PRO A 232 21.76 -39.04 21.28
CA PRO A 232 21.34 -40.15 22.12
C PRO A 232 20.94 -39.62 23.51
N PRO A 233 19.91 -40.19 24.15
CA PRO A 233 19.52 -39.77 25.49
C PRO A 233 20.72 -39.84 26.42
N PRO A 234 20.86 -38.91 27.38
CA PRO A 234 21.97 -38.97 28.34
C PRO A 234 21.93 -40.33 29.02
N SER A 235 23.02 -41.08 28.93
CA SER A 235 23.15 -42.35 29.62
C SER A 235 22.98 -42.08 31.11
N SER A 236 22.02 -42.77 31.73
CA SER A 236 21.85 -42.83 33.17
C SER A 236 23.12 -43.43 33.77
N GLY A 237 24.07 -42.55 34.13
CA GLY A 237 25.28 -42.92 34.85
C GLY A 237 24.95 -43.53 36.22
N PRO A 238 25.81 -44.43 36.72
CA PRO A 238 25.53 -45.22 37.92
C PRO A 238 25.32 -44.33 39.15
N GLY A 239 24.35 -44.74 39.97
CA GLY A 239 23.90 -44.03 41.17
C GLY A 239 25.07 -43.64 42.06
N LYS A 240 25.13 -42.35 42.41
CA LYS A 240 26.04 -41.87 43.44
C LYS A 240 25.59 -42.44 44.78
N ASP A 241 26.51 -43.13 45.42
CA ASP A 241 26.41 -43.66 46.78
C ASP A 241 25.87 -42.60 47.75
N SER A 242 24.85 -42.99 48.50
CA SER A 242 24.27 -42.21 49.57
C SER A 242 25.27 -42.11 50.74
N PRO A 243 25.61 -40.91 51.25
CA PRO A 243 26.35 -40.80 52.49
C PRO A 243 25.42 -41.05 53.69
N PRO A 244 25.94 -41.62 54.81
CA PRO A 244 25.11 -42.07 55.91
C PRO A 244 24.54 -40.91 56.73
N GLY A 245 23.34 -41.14 57.24
CA GLY A 245 22.49 -40.15 57.88
C GLY A 245 23.11 -39.44 59.09
N ARG A 246 22.80 -38.13 59.18
CA ARG A 246 22.83 -37.39 60.44
C ARG A 246 21.41 -37.16 60.93
N THR A 247 21.18 -37.65 62.12
CA THR A 247 19.96 -37.57 62.92
C THR A 247 19.60 -36.14 63.31
N ARG A 248 18.29 -35.86 63.20
CA ARG A 248 17.43 -35.04 64.07
C ARG A 248 17.92 -33.65 64.51
N ARG A 249 17.10 -32.63 64.23
CA ARG A 249 16.19 -32.03 65.23
C ARG A 249 15.22 -31.04 64.57
N ARG A 250 13.95 -31.16 64.96
CA ARG A 250 12.83 -30.27 64.64
C ARG A 250 12.66 -29.30 65.82
N PRO A 251 12.35 -28.02 65.56
CA PRO A 251 11.29 -27.35 66.32
C PRO A 251 10.33 -26.64 65.35
N SER A 252 9.06 -27.03 65.29
CA SER A 252 7.93 -26.53 66.08
C SER A 252 7.50 -25.11 65.70
N ALA A 253 6.27 -25.05 65.22
CA ALA A 253 5.55 -23.89 64.74
C ALA A 253 5.30 -22.82 65.82
N SER A 254 5.18 -21.58 65.36
CA SER A 254 4.11 -20.65 65.73
C SER A 254 3.86 -19.74 64.53
#